data_AF-A0A1S4CC75-F1
#
_entry.id   AF-A0A1S4CC75-F1
#
_cell.length_a   1.000
_cell.length_b   1.000
_cell.length_c   1.000
_cell.angle_alpha   90.00
_cell.angle_beta   90.00
_cell.angle_gamma   90.00
#
_symmetry.space_group_name_H-M   'P 1'
#
loop_
_entity.id
_entity.type
_entity.pdbx_description
1 polymer ?
#
loop_
_entity_poly.entity_id
_entity_poly.type
_entity_poly.pdbx_seq_one_letter_code
_entity_poly.pdbx_strand_id
1 'polypeptide(L)'
;MSSLKPTGVLQNKYFSVPICNAMRFQDLAHKVYRSNKIKQHIYAVRLMLQSMDDGEISISAYDTAWVALVKDINGSDTPQFPSSLEWIANNQLAECSWGDKSIFLAHDRIINTLACVIALKSWNLHIDKRELGMSFIRENLSKIGDENAVHMPIGFEVAFPSLIEIGKKIGIDIPDDSHVLREIYT
;
A
#
# COMPACT_ATOMS: atom_id res chain seq x y z
N MET A 1 -31.53 55.52 72.27
CA MET A 1 -30.25 55.64 71.54
C MET A 1 -30.41 54.98 70.19
N SER A 2 -30.22 55.80 69.15
CA SER A 2 -29.79 55.50 67.77
C SER A 2 -30.44 54.40 66.92
N SER A 3 -30.78 54.83 65.72
CA SER A 3 -31.53 54.24 64.61
C SER A 3 -30.69 53.51 63.55
N LEU A 4 -31.42 52.85 62.63
CA LEU A 4 -31.16 52.56 61.20
C LEU A 4 -30.56 51.19 60.79
N LYS A 5 -31.38 50.45 60.02
CA LYS A 5 -31.14 49.30 59.11
C LYS A 5 -30.81 49.83 57.68
N PRO A 6 -30.62 49.03 56.59
CA PRO A 6 -30.19 47.62 56.36
C PRO A 6 -29.17 47.48 55.17
N THR A 7 -29.06 46.28 54.57
CA THR A 7 -28.50 45.87 53.24
C THR A 7 -27.09 45.23 53.29
N GLY A 8 -26.75 44.16 52.56
CA GLY A 8 -27.43 43.43 51.50
C GLY A 8 -26.82 42.03 51.29
N VAL A 9 -27.64 41.18 50.67
CA VAL A 9 -27.40 39.77 50.34
C VAL A 9 -26.36 39.66 49.22
N LEU A 10 -25.24 38.98 49.46
CA LEU A 10 -24.40 38.45 48.38
C LEU A 10 -25.09 37.21 47.82
N GLN A 11 -25.95 37.43 46.83
CA GLN A 11 -26.62 36.37 46.11
C GLN A 11 -25.59 35.71 45.19
N ASN A 12 -25.03 34.59 45.66
CA ASN A 12 -24.23 33.71 44.85
C ASN A 12 -25.16 33.12 43.76
N LYS A 13 -25.14 33.72 42.57
CA LYS A 13 -25.84 33.20 41.39
C LYS A 13 -25.10 31.95 40.88
N TYR A 14 -25.17 30.86 41.64
CA TYR A 14 -25.00 29.54 41.05
C TYR A 14 -26.24 29.29 40.19
N PHE A 15 -26.12 29.58 38.89
CA PHE A 15 -26.99 29.01 37.88
C PHE A 15 -26.86 27.48 37.98
N SER A 16 -27.75 26.85 38.75
CA SER A 16 -28.00 25.42 38.62
C SER A 16 -28.69 25.21 37.27
N VAL A 17 -27.90 24.95 36.24
CA VAL A 17 -28.43 24.36 35.01
C VAL A 17 -28.93 22.96 35.39
N PRO A 18 -30.21 22.61 35.18
CA PRO A 18 -30.71 21.29 35.53
C PRO A 18 -29.94 20.23 34.73
N ILE A 19 -29.48 19.17 35.39
CA ILE A 19 -28.70 18.07 34.80
C ILE A 19 -29.41 17.46 33.57
N CYS A 20 -30.75 17.47 33.54
CA CYS A 20 -31.55 17.08 32.36
C CYS A 20 -31.30 17.92 31.09
N ASN A 21 -31.01 19.22 31.23
CA ASN A 21 -30.73 20.08 30.08
C ASN A 21 -29.33 19.79 29.52
N ALA A 22 -28.34 19.55 30.37
CA ALA A 22 -26.97 19.24 29.94
C ALA A 22 -26.91 17.95 29.09
N MET A 23 -27.60 16.89 29.51
CA MET A 23 -27.71 15.65 28.72
C MET A 23 -28.35 15.90 27.34
N ARG A 24 -29.43 16.69 27.29
CA ARG A 24 -30.13 17.02 26.04
C ARG A 24 -29.28 17.87 25.08
N PHE A 25 -28.49 18.81 25.61
CA PHE A 25 -27.53 19.61 24.82
C PHE A 25 -26.40 18.75 24.25
N GLN A 26 -25.92 17.78 25.01
CA GLN A 26 -24.87 16.86 24.58
C GLN A 26 -25.37 15.95 23.44
N ASP A 27 -26.61 15.47 23.52
CA ASP A 27 -27.27 14.71 22.45
C ASP A 27 -27.48 15.55 21.17
N LEU A 28 -27.88 16.82 21.32
CA LEU A 28 -28.03 17.75 20.21
C LEU A 28 -26.68 18.06 19.54
N ALA A 29 -25.63 18.31 20.32
CA ALA A 29 -24.28 18.54 19.82
C ALA A 29 -23.75 17.30 19.06
N HIS A 30 -23.95 16.10 19.60
CA HIS A 30 -23.62 14.84 18.92
C HIS A 30 -24.40 14.66 17.61
N LYS A 31 -25.69 15.01 17.59
CA LYS A 31 -26.53 14.90 16.39
C LYS A 31 -26.08 15.89 15.30
N VAL A 32 -25.74 17.12 15.67
CA VAL A 32 -25.21 18.13 14.74
C VAL A 32 -23.84 17.71 14.21
N TYR A 33 -22.95 17.23 15.08
CA TYR A 33 -21.65 16.70 14.67
C TYR A 33 -21.79 15.54 13.67
N ARG A 34 -22.67 14.57 13.95
CA ARG A 34 -22.95 13.43 13.06
C ARG A 34 -23.49 13.90 11.71
N SER A 35 -24.44 14.84 11.71
CA SER A 35 -25.00 15.43 10.49
C SER A 35 -23.92 16.13 9.65
N ASN A 36 -23.02 16.89 10.31
CA ASN A 36 -21.92 17.56 9.61
C ASN A 36 -20.94 16.56 9.01
N LYS A 37 -20.62 15.47 9.73
CA LYS A 37 -19.82 14.37 9.19
C LYS A 37 -20.50 13.73 7.98
N ILE A 38 -21.80 13.46 8.03
CA ILE A 38 -22.53 12.89 6.87
C ILE A 38 -22.43 13.82 5.65
N LYS A 39 -22.62 15.13 5.83
CA LYS A 39 -22.49 16.12 4.74
C LYS A 39 -21.07 16.12 4.14
N GLN A 40 -20.04 16.01 4.98
CA GLN A 40 -18.64 15.92 4.52
C GLN A 40 -18.41 14.66 3.67
N HIS A 41 -18.90 13.50 4.11
CA HIS A 41 -18.76 12.26 3.33
C HIS A 41 -19.55 12.31 2.02
N ILE A 42 -20.77 12.87 2.02
CA ILE A 42 -21.55 13.08 0.79
C ILE A 42 -20.78 13.96 -0.20
N TYR A 43 -20.16 15.03 0.30
CA TYR A 43 -19.34 15.91 -0.54
C TYR A 43 -18.12 15.18 -1.11
N ALA A 44 -17.39 14.41 -0.29
CA ALA A 44 -16.24 13.63 -0.73
C ALA A 44 -16.63 12.59 -1.80
N VAL A 45 -17.71 11.84 -1.60
CA VAL A 45 -18.21 10.86 -2.59
C VAL A 45 -18.62 11.55 -3.90
N ARG A 46 -19.25 12.72 -3.83
CA ARG A 46 -19.57 13.49 -5.05
C ARG A 46 -18.31 13.92 -5.80
N LEU A 47 -17.27 14.36 -5.10
CA LEU A 47 -15.99 14.70 -5.72
C LEU A 47 -15.36 13.48 -6.38
N MET A 48 -15.31 12.33 -5.69
CA MET A 48 -14.78 11.08 -6.24
C MET A 48 -15.51 10.66 -7.52
N LEU A 49 -16.85 10.75 -7.55
CA LEU A 49 -17.65 10.43 -8.74
C LEU A 49 -17.45 11.43 -9.88
N GLN A 50 -17.18 12.70 -9.56
CA GLN A 50 -16.93 13.75 -10.56
C GLN A 50 -15.51 13.68 -11.14
N SER A 51 -14.55 13.11 -10.42
CA SER A 51 -13.16 12.94 -10.87
C SER A 51 -12.91 11.58 -11.53
N MET A 52 -13.95 10.80 -11.83
CA MET A 52 -13.80 9.51 -12.51
C MET A 52 -13.29 9.72 -13.95
N ASP A 53 -12.27 8.97 -14.31
CA ASP A 53 -11.67 8.93 -15.65
C ASP A 53 -11.35 7.46 -16.02
N ASP A 54 -10.14 7.15 -16.49
CA ASP A 54 -9.70 5.79 -16.85
C ASP A 54 -9.65 4.79 -15.67
N GLY A 55 -9.88 5.27 -14.44
CA GLY A 55 -9.94 4.47 -13.21
C GLY A 55 -8.87 4.85 -12.19
N GLU A 56 -9.13 4.57 -10.92
CA GLU A 56 -8.17 4.75 -9.82
C GLU A 56 -7.78 3.37 -9.29
N ILE A 57 -6.56 2.94 -9.61
CA ILE A 57 -6.00 1.63 -9.23
C ILE A 57 -4.58 1.80 -8.68
N SER A 58 -4.16 0.92 -7.78
CA SER A 58 -2.79 0.86 -7.31
C SER A 58 -1.83 0.45 -8.43
N ILE A 59 -0.56 0.84 -8.29
CA ILE A 59 0.48 0.49 -9.25
C ILE A 59 0.93 -0.95 -9.01
N SER A 60 0.93 -1.76 -10.06
CA SER A 60 1.50 -3.10 -10.08
C SER A 60 3.02 -3.03 -10.30
N ALA A 61 3.78 -3.52 -9.33
CA ALA A 61 5.24 -3.53 -9.42
C ALA A 61 5.74 -4.50 -10.51
N TYR A 62 5.09 -5.65 -10.64
CA TYR A 62 5.33 -6.63 -11.70
C TYR A 62 5.16 -6.02 -13.10
N ASP A 63 4.04 -5.36 -13.37
CA ASP A 63 3.78 -4.76 -14.69
C ASP A 63 4.73 -3.59 -14.97
N THR A 64 5.02 -2.77 -13.94
CA THR A 64 6.00 -1.68 -14.05
C THR A 64 7.41 -2.21 -14.36
N ALA A 65 7.79 -3.35 -13.79
CA ALA A 65 9.06 -4.01 -14.10
C ALA A 65 9.13 -4.51 -15.55
N TRP A 66 8.03 -5.02 -16.11
CA TRP A 66 7.97 -5.37 -17.53
C TRP A 66 8.10 -4.15 -18.45
N VAL A 67 7.44 -3.04 -18.12
CA VAL A 67 7.60 -1.78 -18.86
C VAL A 67 9.05 -1.27 -18.77
N ALA A 68 9.68 -1.41 -17.60
CA ALA A 68 11.07 -1.01 -17.37
C ALA A 68 12.09 -1.81 -18.20
N LEU A 69 11.74 -3.01 -18.70
CA LEU A 69 12.63 -3.83 -19.54
C LEU A 69 12.61 -3.43 -21.03
N VAL A 70 11.68 -2.57 -21.46
CA VAL A 70 11.57 -2.15 -22.86
C VAL A 70 12.78 -1.30 -23.23
N LYS A 71 13.53 -1.74 -24.26
CA LYS A 71 14.66 -1.00 -24.82
C LYS A 71 14.19 0.15 -25.71
N ASP A 72 15.00 1.21 -25.77
CA ASP A 72 14.77 2.33 -26.67
C ASP A 72 14.62 1.87 -28.13
N ILE A 73 13.58 2.38 -28.80
CA ILE A 73 13.24 2.01 -30.18
C ILE A 73 14.31 2.41 -31.19
N ASN A 74 15.12 3.41 -30.86
CA ASN A 74 16.22 3.87 -31.72
C ASN A 74 17.49 3.02 -31.54
N GLY A 75 17.44 1.97 -30.72
CA GLY A 75 18.52 1.02 -30.55
C GLY A 75 19.64 1.51 -29.63
N SER A 76 19.41 2.56 -28.83
CA SER A 76 20.34 2.85 -27.74
C SER A 76 20.28 1.76 -26.67
N ASP A 77 21.40 1.47 -26.00
CA ASP A 77 21.44 0.57 -24.84
C ASP A 77 20.88 1.27 -23.58
N THR A 78 19.70 1.89 -23.70
CA THR A 78 19.01 2.62 -22.63
C THR A 78 17.52 2.24 -22.55
N PRO A 79 16.87 2.39 -21.37
CA PRO A 79 15.46 2.06 -21.20
C PRO A 79 14.55 3.04 -21.94
N GLN A 80 13.54 2.53 -22.63
CA GLN A 80 12.51 3.33 -23.30
C GLN A 80 11.68 4.16 -22.31
N PHE A 81 11.51 3.65 -21.09
CA PHE A 81 10.72 4.26 -20.02
C PHE A 81 11.51 4.38 -18.71
N PRO A 82 12.46 5.34 -18.61
CA PRO A 82 13.31 5.49 -17.42
C PRO A 82 12.54 5.71 -16.11
N SER A 83 11.38 6.37 -16.19
CA SER A 83 10.50 6.61 -15.02
C SER A 83 9.98 5.33 -14.36
N SER A 84 9.87 4.22 -15.11
CA SER A 84 9.48 2.93 -14.55
C SER A 84 10.58 2.37 -13.63
N LEU A 85 11.85 2.53 -14.00
CA LEU A 85 12.99 2.15 -13.16
C LEU A 85 13.13 3.04 -11.93
N GLU A 86 12.90 4.35 -12.10
CA GLU A 86 12.87 5.29 -10.97
C GLU A 86 11.76 4.93 -9.97
N TRP A 87 10.57 4.59 -10.47
CA TRP A 87 9.48 4.12 -9.62
C TRP A 87 9.88 2.86 -8.86
N ILE A 88 10.46 1.86 -9.53
CA ILE A 88 10.92 0.62 -8.89
C ILE A 88 11.94 0.94 -7.79
N ALA A 89 12.94 1.77 -8.08
CA ALA A 89 13.96 2.14 -7.11
C ALA A 89 13.36 2.83 -5.86
N ASN A 90 12.37 3.69 -6.05
CA ASN A 90 11.77 4.48 -4.99
C ASN A 90 10.66 3.76 -4.19
N ASN A 91 10.21 2.58 -4.64
CA ASN A 91 9.07 1.87 -4.04
C ASN A 91 9.39 0.49 -3.47
N GLN A 92 10.67 0.17 -3.23
CA GLN A 92 11.03 -0.98 -2.40
C GLN A 92 10.48 -0.79 -0.98
N LEU A 93 9.83 -1.81 -0.44
CA LEU A 93 9.23 -1.80 0.89
C LEU A 93 10.30 -1.93 1.98
N ALA A 94 9.93 -1.61 3.22
CA ALA A 94 10.87 -1.61 4.36
C ALA A 94 11.45 -3.00 4.64
N GLU A 95 10.68 -4.04 4.40
CA GLU A 95 11.07 -5.45 4.46
C GLU A 95 11.77 -5.93 3.16
N CYS A 96 12.25 -5.02 2.33
CA CYS A 96 13.06 -5.28 1.14
C CYS A 96 12.34 -5.91 -0.07
N SER A 97 11.02 -6.05 -0.03
CA SER A 97 10.19 -6.59 -1.11
C SER A 97 9.53 -5.51 -1.98
N TRP A 98 8.83 -5.91 -3.04
CA TRP A 98 7.85 -5.09 -3.76
C TRP A 98 6.48 -5.80 -3.75
N GLY A 99 5.39 -5.03 -3.70
CA GLY A 99 4.02 -5.55 -3.67
C GLY A 99 3.07 -4.62 -2.91
N ASP A 100 1.92 -5.14 -2.49
CA ASP A 100 0.93 -4.36 -1.72
C ASP A 100 1.46 -4.03 -0.30
N LYS A 101 1.39 -2.75 0.10
CA LYS A 101 1.91 -2.27 1.40
C LYS A 101 1.06 -2.71 2.59
N SER A 102 -0.21 -3.01 2.38
CA SER A 102 -1.20 -3.27 3.42
C SER A 102 -1.41 -4.77 3.64
N ILE A 103 -1.19 -5.58 2.61
CA ILE A 103 -1.44 -7.02 2.63
C ILE A 103 -0.18 -7.76 2.20
N PHE A 104 0.19 -8.79 2.96
CA PHE A 104 1.25 -9.72 2.59
C PHE A 104 0.62 -10.99 2.01
N LEU A 105 0.89 -11.25 0.73
CA LEU A 105 0.64 -12.55 0.09
C LEU A 105 1.96 -13.05 -0.50
N ALA A 106 2.39 -14.26 -0.16
CA ALA A 106 3.68 -14.80 -0.56
C ALA A 106 3.84 -14.81 -2.09
N HIS A 107 2.81 -15.26 -2.83
CA HIS A 107 2.81 -15.24 -4.29
C HIS A 107 2.99 -13.82 -4.84
N ASP A 108 2.22 -12.84 -4.33
CA ASP A 108 2.33 -11.42 -4.73
C ASP A 108 3.72 -10.86 -4.46
N ARG A 109 4.23 -11.04 -3.22
CA ARG A 109 5.51 -10.44 -2.83
C ARG A 109 6.66 -11.03 -3.61
N ILE A 110 6.68 -12.34 -3.83
CA ILE A 110 7.79 -13.00 -4.52
C ILE A 110 7.81 -12.64 -6.01
N ILE A 111 6.67 -12.68 -6.70
CA ILE A 111 6.64 -12.37 -8.15
C ILE A 111 6.99 -10.91 -8.44
N ASN A 112 6.43 -9.97 -7.67
CA ASN A 112 6.74 -8.55 -7.79
C ASN A 112 8.21 -8.27 -7.49
N THR A 113 8.75 -8.85 -6.41
CA THR A 113 10.15 -8.65 -6.02
C THR A 113 11.10 -9.18 -7.09
N LEU A 114 10.86 -10.40 -7.60
CA LEU A 114 11.71 -10.98 -8.63
C LEU A 114 11.70 -10.16 -9.92
N ALA A 115 10.52 -9.71 -10.36
CA ALA A 115 10.39 -8.85 -11.55
C ALA A 115 11.18 -7.54 -11.39
N CYS A 116 11.04 -6.86 -10.25
CA CYS A 116 11.78 -5.63 -9.94
C CYS A 116 13.29 -5.84 -9.92
N VAL A 117 13.78 -6.93 -9.30
CA VAL A 117 15.21 -7.26 -9.30
C VAL A 117 15.72 -7.51 -10.72
N ILE A 118 14.96 -8.24 -11.55
CA ILE A 118 15.30 -8.49 -12.95
C ILE A 118 15.40 -7.18 -13.73
N ALA A 119 14.44 -6.26 -13.55
CA ALA A 119 14.47 -4.96 -14.20
C ALA A 119 15.72 -4.15 -13.81
N LEU A 120 16.00 -4.03 -12.51
CA LEU A 120 17.19 -3.32 -12.01
C LEU A 120 18.49 -3.99 -12.45
N LYS A 121 18.54 -5.32 -12.50
CA LYS A 121 19.72 -6.08 -12.95
C LYS A 121 19.99 -5.86 -14.43
N SER A 122 18.96 -5.86 -15.27
CA SER A 122 19.07 -5.74 -16.73
C SER A 122 19.71 -4.41 -17.17
N TRP A 123 19.53 -3.35 -16.38
CA TRP A 123 20.14 -2.03 -16.61
C TRP A 123 21.35 -1.74 -15.73
N ASN A 124 21.81 -2.73 -14.96
CA ASN A 124 22.89 -2.61 -13.99
C ASN A 124 22.73 -1.47 -12.96
N LEU A 125 21.52 -1.25 -12.48
CA LEU A 125 21.19 -0.19 -11.50
C LEU A 125 20.96 -0.74 -10.10
N HIS A 126 21.12 0.12 -9.09
CA HIS A 126 20.71 -0.08 -7.69
C HIS A 126 21.09 -1.44 -7.09
N ILE A 127 22.41 -1.72 -7.05
CA ILE A 127 22.93 -2.99 -6.53
C ILE A 127 22.44 -3.30 -5.11
N ASP A 128 22.36 -2.30 -4.25
CA ASP A 128 21.84 -2.39 -2.89
C ASP A 128 20.41 -2.95 -2.87
N LYS A 129 19.51 -2.40 -3.69
CA LYS A 129 18.10 -2.82 -3.74
C LYS A 129 17.95 -4.22 -4.29
N ARG A 130 18.78 -4.57 -5.28
CA ARG A 130 18.82 -5.93 -5.86
C ARG A 130 19.21 -6.96 -4.83
N GLU A 131 20.29 -6.72 -4.08
CA GLU A 131 20.76 -7.67 -3.06
C GLU A 131 19.74 -7.82 -1.92
N LEU A 132 19.14 -6.72 -1.47
CA LEU A 132 18.08 -6.74 -0.46
C LEU A 132 16.83 -7.49 -0.95
N GLY A 133 16.39 -7.24 -2.19
CA GLY A 133 15.26 -7.96 -2.79
C GLY A 133 15.55 -9.45 -2.98
N MET A 134 16.77 -9.80 -3.36
CA MET A 134 17.17 -11.20 -3.44
C MET A 134 17.22 -11.85 -2.05
N SER A 135 17.73 -11.17 -1.01
CA SER A 135 17.68 -11.69 0.36
C SER A 135 16.25 -12.02 0.78
N PHE A 136 15.32 -11.09 0.53
CA PHE A 136 13.90 -11.32 0.79
C PHE A 136 13.37 -12.56 0.05
N ILE A 137 13.70 -12.74 -1.24
CA ILE A 137 13.29 -13.94 -1.99
C ILE A 137 13.85 -15.20 -1.33
N ARG A 138 15.14 -15.25 -0.96
CA ARG A 138 15.73 -16.45 -0.34
C ARG A 138 15.06 -16.84 0.98
N GLU A 139 14.64 -15.84 1.76
CA GLU A 139 14.00 -16.04 3.06
C GLU A 139 12.52 -16.43 2.96
N ASN A 140 11.86 -16.15 1.82
CA ASN A 140 10.41 -16.25 1.70
C ASN A 140 9.92 -17.16 0.55
N LEU A 141 10.80 -17.65 -0.32
CA LEU A 141 10.43 -18.49 -1.48
C LEU A 141 9.63 -19.74 -1.06
N SER A 142 10.04 -20.41 0.02
CA SER A 142 9.38 -21.62 0.51
C SER A 142 7.93 -21.38 0.95
N LYS A 143 7.58 -20.15 1.35
CA LYS A 143 6.24 -19.80 1.83
C LYS A 143 5.18 -19.83 0.73
N ILE A 144 5.57 -19.89 -0.54
CA ILE A 144 4.63 -20.05 -1.65
C ILE A 144 3.88 -21.38 -1.54
N GLY A 145 4.56 -22.48 -1.19
CA GLY A 145 3.92 -23.79 -1.05
C GLY A 145 2.93 -23.90 0.11
N ASP A 146 3.10 -23.04 1.13
CA ASP A 146 2.20 -23.00 2.30
C ASP A 146 0.98 -22.07 2.09
N GLU A 147 0.99 -21.23 1.05
CA GLU A 147 -0.05 -20.23 0.82
C GLU A 147 -1.25 -20.82 0.07
N ASN A 148 -2.45 -20.40 0.49
CA ASN A 148 -3.69 -20.86 -0.12
C ASN A 148 -3.77 -20.46 -1.61
N ALA A 149 -3.93 -21.45 -2.49
CA ALA A 149 -4.05 -21.27 -3.93
C ALA A 149 -5.19 -20.31 -4.36
N VAL A 150 -6.22 -20.10 -3.53
CA VAL A 150 -7.29 -19.11 -3.79
C VAL A 150 -6.74 -17.67 -3.89
N HIS A 151 -5.59 -17.40 -3.27
CA HIS A 151 -4.93 -16.09 -3.29
C HIS A 151 -3.80 -16.00 -4.32
N MET A 152 -3.61 -17.05 -5.13
CA MET A 152 -2.62 -17.06 -6.19
C MET A 152 -2.98 -16.02 -7.26
N PRO A 153 -2.04 -15.14 -7.65
CA PRO A 153 -2.24 -14.21 -8.76
C PRO A 153 -2.57 -14.97 -10.05
N ILE A 154 -3.41 -14.35 -10.88
CA ILE A 154 -3.82 -14.94 -12.16
C ILE A 154 -2.58 -15.20 -13.03
N GLY A 155 -2.43 -16.44 -13.48
CA GLY A 155 -1.33 -16.84 -14.37
C GLY A 155 0.03 -16.94 -13.68
N PHE A 156 0.08 -16.93 -12.34
CA PHE A 156 1.33 -17.10 -11.58
C PHE A 156 2.11 -18.34 -12.00
N GLU A 157 1.43 -19.47 -12.22
CA GLU A 157 1.99 -20.76 -12.66
C GLU A 157 2.74 -20.69 -13.99
N VAL A 158 2.46 -19.68 -14.82
CA VAL A 158 3.14 -19.46 -16.11
C VAL A 158 4.14 -18.31 -15.99
N ALA A 159 3.73 -17.21 -15.37
CA ALA A 159 4.51 -15.99 -15.27
C ALA A 159 5.74 -16.16 -14.37
N PHE A 160 5.57 -16.79 -13.20
CA PHE A 160 6.65 -16.91 -12.23
C PHE A 160 7.78 -17.81 -12.75
N PRO A 161 7.54 -19.03 -13.26
CA PRO A 161 8.58 -19.81 -13.94
C PRO A 161 9.32 -19.08 -15.05
N SER A 162 8.59 -18.33 -15.88
CA SER A 162 9.18 -17.53 -16.96
C SER A 162 10.14 -16.47 -16.42
N LEU A 163 9.78 -15.79 -15.32
CA LEU A 163 10.69 -14.86 -14.64
C LEU A 163 11.92 -15.56 -14.07
N ILE A 164 11.78 -16.75 -13.50
CA ILE A 164 12.92 -17.54 -12.99
C ILE A 164 13.92 -17.79 -14.12
N GLU A 165 13.44 -18.22 -15.30
CA GLU A 165 14.29 -18.43 -16.46
C GLU A 165 14.98 -17.14 -16.93
N ILE A 166 14.25 -16.03 -17.00
CA ILE A 166 14.80 -14.73 -17.38
C ILE A 166 15.89 -14.31 -16.40
N GLY A 167 15.63 -14.41 -15.09
CA GLY A 167 16.59 -14.07 -14.04
C GLY A 167 17.86 -14.91 -14.13
N LYS A 168 17.73 -16.23 -14.32
CA LYS A 168 18.87 -17.14 -14.52
C LYS A 168 19.70 -16.75 -15.76
N LYS A 169 19.05 -16.41 -16.88
CA LYS A 169 19.73 -15.98 -18.13
C LYS A 169 20.58 -14.73 -17.95
N ILE A 170 20.20 -13.82 -17.04
CA ILE A 170 20.95 -12.59 -16.73
C ILE A 170 21.85 -12.71 -15.49
N GLY A 171 22.08 -13.93 -15.01
CA GLY A 171 23.01 -14.24 -13.92
C GLY A 171 22.50 -13.86 -12.53
N ILE A 172 21.18 -13.89 -12.30
CA ILE A 172 20.61 -13.85 -10.95
C ILE A 172 20.63 -15.28 -10.39
N ASP A 173 21.23 -15.44 -9.23
CA ASP A 173 21.24 -16.69 -8.48
C ASP A 173 19.95 -16.83 -7.67
N ILE A 174 19.01 -17.56 -8.24
CA ILE A 174 17.70 -17.82 -7.63
C ILE A 174 17.76 -19.16 -6.90
N PRO A 175 17.39 -19.23 -5.60
CA PRO A 175 17.39 -20.48 -4.84
C PRO A 175 16.59 -21.57 -5.54
N ASP A 176 17.16 -22.76 -5.61
CA ASP A 176 16.47 -23.94 -6.11
C ASP A 176 15.63 -24.55 -4.99
N ASP A 177 14.40 -24.07 -4.85
CA ASP A 177 13.39 -24.73 -4.03
C ASP A 177 12.56 -25.69 -4.91
N SER A 178 13.22 -26.76 -5.34
CA SER A 178 12.67 -27.68 -6.33
C SER A 178 11.31 -28.28 -5.94
N HIS A 179 10.94 -28.31 -4.66
CA HIS A 179 9.61 -28.76 -4.24
C HIS A 179 8.54 -27.74 -4.63
N VAL A 180 8.70 -26.49 -4.19
CA VAL A 180 7.79 -25.38 -4.50
C VAL A 180 7.77 -25.11 -6.00
N LEU A 181 8.93 -25.11 -6.65
CA LEU A 181 9.02 -24.86 -8.08
C LEU A 181 8.36 -25.98 -8.89
N ARG A 182 8.50 -27.27 -8.51
CA ARG A 182 7.83 -28.38 -9.21
C ARG A 182 6.31 -28.32 -9.13
N GLU A 183 5.76 -27.91 -7.98
CA GLU A 183 4.31 -27.75 -7.81
C GLU A 183 3.74 -26.70 -8.76
N ILE A 184 4.51 -25.65 -9.08
CA ILE A 184 4.11 -24.56 -9.98
C ILE A 184 4.19 -24.98 -11.46
N TYR A 185 5.05 -25.95 -11.82
CA TYR A 185 5.21 -26.45 -13.20
C TYR A 185 4.19 -27.53 -13.63
N THR A 186 3.23 -27.89 -12.77
CA THR A 186 2.30 -29.02 -13.01
C THR A 186 0.95 -28.56 -13.50
#